data_AF-A0A1J9P1I8-F1
#
_entry.id   AF-A0A1J9P1I8-F1
#
_cell.length_a   1.000
_cell.length_b   1.000
_cell.length_c   1.000
_cell.angle_alpha   90.00
_cell.angle_beta   90.00
_cell.angle_gamma   90.00
#
_symmetry.space_group_name_H-M   'P 1'
#
loop_
_entity.id
_entity.type
_entity.pdbx_description
1 polymer ?
#
loop_
_entity_poly.entity_id
_entity_poly.type
_entity_poly.pdbx_seq_one_letter_code
_entity_poly.pdbx_strand_id
1 'polypeptide(L)'
;MAAAKRIVVAGGSGFLGSRICKSAVARGWNVVSLSRHGEPAWETITSSSHAPRWAKSVEWARADILKPATYKPFLKESFAVVHSMGILLEADYKGIIQGRESVVSGLQKFFAPSRPGSQDPLGRQEGEDLISKEASGQLTYELMNRDSAVALAQEASYDHVPTFVFISAAGGAPVVPERYVTSKRDAEAVISSNLPDLRSIFIRPTFMYDSSRKLTLPLALGGIVGSEVNTLLGGRLSFLGMMTAKPLNVNIVGEAVVEAIGDDDVKGVVGPKNIETLATKGWRRSML
;
A
#
# COMPACT_ATOMS: atom_id res chain seq x y z
N MET A 1 -6.08 29.61 15.02
CA MET A 1 -5.95 28.62 13.93
C MET A 1 -6.08 27.24 14.54
N ALA A 2 -6.87 26.33 13.95
CA ALA A 2 -6.88 24.94 14.39
C ALA A 2 -5.46 24.36 14.24
N ALA A 3 -5.03 23.51 15.18
CA ALA A 3 -3.74 22.85 15.09
C ALA A 3 -3.64 22.01 13.81
N ALA A 4 -2.48 22.00 13.17
CA ALA A 4 -2.25 21.20 11.96
C ALA A 4 -2.42 19.71 12.29
N LYS A 5 -3.25 19.00 11.49
CA LYS A 5 -3.44 17.55 11.64
C LYS A 5 -2.10 16.84 11.45
N ARG A 6 -1.78 15.90 12.35
CA ARG A 6 -0.61 15.00 12.22
C ARG A 6 -1.04 13.67 11.63
N ILE A 7 -0.35 13.19 10.61
CA ILE A 7 -0.59 11.85 10.04
C ILE A 7 0.70 11.03 10.01
N VAL A 8 0.53 9.71 10.16
CA VAL A 8 1.62 8.74 10.05
C VAL A 8 1.35 7.84 8.84
N VAL A 9 2.32 7.70 7.95
CA VAL A 9 2.22 6.87 6.74
C VAL A 9 3.22 5.72 6.83
N ALA A 10 2.75 4.55 7.22
CA ALA A 10 3.52 3.32 7.15
C ALA A 10 3.67 2.87 5.69
N GLY A 11 4.90 2.81 5.21
CA GLY A 11 5.22 2.67 3.79
C GLY A 11 5.31 4.00 3.03
N GLY A 12 5.46 5.13 3.73
CA GLY A 12 5.51 6.48 3.13
C GLY A 12 6.69 6.69 2.16
N SER A 13 7.76 5.92 2.29
CA SER A 13 8.88 5.91 1.33
C SER A 13 8.62 5.03 0.10
N GLY A 14 7.40 4.53 -0.07
CA GLY A 14 6.97 3.68 -1.16
C GLY A 14 6.37 4.43 -2.34
N PHE A 15 5.85 3.65 -3.30
CA PHE A 15 5.26 4.18 -4.53
C PHE A 15 4.06 5.09 -4.27
N LEU A 16 3.02 4.53 -3.62
CA LEU A 16 1.83 5.28 -3.24
C LEU A 16 2.07 6.11 -1.98
N GLY A 17 2.74 5.55 -0.98
CA GLY A 17 3.01 6.24 0.30
C GLY A 17 3.62 7.62 0.12
N SER A 18 4.58 7.77 -0.81
CA SER A 18 5.21 9.08 -1.06
C SER A 18 4.25 10.11 -1.65
N ARG A 19 3.24 9.66 -2.41
CA ARG A 19 2.20 10.53 -2.97
C ARG A 19 1.18 10.93 -1.91
N ILE A 20 0.88 10.05 -0.97
CA ILE A 20 0.08 10.37 0.21
C ILE A 20 0.81 11.42 1.06
N CYS A 21 2.11 11.24 1.33
CA CYS A 21 2.92 12.22 2.04
C CYS A 21 2.93 13.58 1.33
N LYS A 22 3.16 13.58 0.01
CA LYS A 22 3.13 14.80 -0.82
C LYS A 22 1.79 15.54 -0.72
N SER A 23 0.66 14.84 -0.90
CA SER A 23 -0.68 15.45 -0.81
C SER A 23 -0.99 15.97 0.59
N ALA A 24 -0.56 15.27 1.64
CA ALA A 24 -0.76 15.71 3.02
C ALA A 24 0.06 16.97 3.36
N VAL A 25 1.32 17.03 2.91
CA VAL A 25 2.15 18.25 3.03
C VAL A 25 1.49 19.42 2.30
N ALA A 26 0.97 19.20 1.08
CA ALA A 26 0.27 20.24 0.32
C ALA A 26 -0.99 20.75 1.05
N ARG A 27 -1.59 19.94 1.92
CA ARG A 27 -2.72 20.31 2.78
C ARG A 27 -2.30 21.02 4.09
N GLY A 28 -1.00 21.24 4.29
CA GLY A 28 -0.47 21.85 5.52
C GLY A 28 -0.52 20.91 6.73
N TRP A 29 -0.53 19.59 6.52
CA TRP A 29 -0.50 18.61 7.61
C TRP A 29 0.94 18.27 8.00
N ASN A 30 1.12 17.89 9.26
CA ASN A 30 2.37 17.33 9.75
C ASN A 30 2.45 15.85 9.36
N VAL A 31 3.50 15.45 8.65
CA VAL A 31 3.60 14.12 8.06
C VAL A 31 4.81 13.38 8.61
N VAL A 32 4.58 12.19 9.17
CA VAL A 32 5.63 11.21 9.47
C VAL A 32 5.53 10.06 8.49
N SER A 33 6.62 9.76 7.79
CA SER A 33 6.74 8.56 6.97
C SER A 33 7.53 7.50 7.73
N LEU A 34 6.97 6.30 7.84
CA LEU A 34 7.65 5.15 8.42
C LEU A 34 8.10 4.19 7.32
N SER A 35 9.38 3.84 7.32
CA SER A 35 9.90 2.76 6.48
C SER A 35 11.16 2.15 7.08
N ARG A 36 11.54 0.94 6.63
CA ARG A 36 12.77 0.26 7.10
C ARG A 36 14.06 1.02 6.79
N HIS A 37 14.00 1.96 5.84
CA HIS A 37 15.16 2.73 5.36
C HIS A 37 15.09 4.22 5.68
N GLY A 38 13.97 4.74 6.21
CA GLY A 38 13.77 6.17 6.37
C GLY A 38 13.48 6.86 5.04
N GLU A 39 14.21 7.93 4.71
CA GLU A 39 13.99 8.72 3.50
C GLU A 39 14.14 7.85 2.23
N PRO A 40 13.26 8.00 1.23
CA PRO A 40 13.35 7.22 0.02
C PRO A 40 14.58 7.56 -0.83
N ALA A 41 15.09 6.55 -1.53
CA ALA A 41 15.97 6.76 -2.68
C ALA A 41 15.15 7.39 -3.82
N TRP A 42 15.28 8.69 -4.03
CA TRP A 42 14.39 9.50 -4.88
C TRP A 42 14.34 9.07 -6.34
N GLU A 43 15.43 8.51 -6.86
CA GLU A 43 15.51 7.92 -8.20
C GLU A 43 14.61 6.68 -8.38
N THR A 44 14.17 6.05 -7.29
CA THR A 44 13.24 4.90 -7.33
C THR A 44 11.78 5.32 -7.33
N ILE A 45 11.49 6.62 -7.09
CA ILE A 45 10.14 7.15 -6.87
C ILE A 45 9.82 8.31 -7.81
N THR A 46 10.84 9.01 -8.30
CA THR A 46 10.72 10.17 -9.18
C THR A 46 11.71 10.05 -10.32
N SER A 47 11.55 10.92 -11.33
CA SER A 47 12.48 11.01 -12.45
C SER A 47 13.81 11.69 -12.10
N SER A 48 13.99 12.14 -10.85
CA SER A 48 15.19 12.82 -10.36
C SER A 48 15.77 12.07 -9.16
N SER A 49 17.09 12.09 -9.02
CA SER A 49 17.78 11.64 -7.80
C SER A 49 17.72 12.66 -6.65
N HIS A 50 17.28 13.90 -6.93
CA HIS A 50 17.19 14.95 -5.92
C HIS A 50 15.83 14.93 -5.20
N ALA A 51 15.88 15.11 -3.88
CA ALA A 51 14.69 15.26 -3.06
C ALA A 51 13.83 16.45 -3.55
N PRO A 52 12.52 16.24 -3.81
CA PRO A 52 11.64 17.34 -4.16
C PRO A 52 11.42 18.25 -2.94
N ARG A 53 11.11 19.53 -3.19
CA ARG A 53 11.02 20.55 -2.10
C ARG A 53 10.09 20.16 -0.96
N TRP A 54 8.93 19.56 -1.26
CA TRP A 54 7.95 19.13 -0.26
C TRP A 54 8.47 18.04 0.67
N ALA A 55 9.48 17.27 0.27
CA ALA A 55 10.03 16.19 1.07
C ALA A 55 10.71 16.67 2.35
N LYS A 56 11.17 17.94 2.36
CA LYS A 56 11.74 18.59 3.55
C LYS A 56 10.71 18.83 4.66
N SER A 57 9.42 18.78 4.33
CA SER A 57 8.30 18.93 5.26
C SER A 57 7.78 17.58 5.76
N VAL A 58 8.47 16.48 5.46
CA VAL A 58 8.13 15.14 5.93
C VAL A 58 9.22 14.67 6.90
N GLU A 59 8.80 14.17 8.05
CA GLU A 59 9.68 13.45 8.96
C GLU A 59 9.85 12.01 8.44
N TRP A 60 11.05 11.67 7.96
CA TRP A 60 11.36 10.34 7.43
C TRP A 60 11.97 9.45 8.50
N ALA A 61 11.11 8.72 9.22
CA ALA A 61 11.52 7.86 10.32
C ALA A 61 11.84 6.42 9.87
N ARG A 62 12.96 5.90 10.38
CA ARG A 62 13.35 4.50 10.20
C ARG A 62 12.59 3.64 11.20
N ALA A 63 11.72 2.75 10.72
CA ALA A 63 10.94 1.84 11.54
C ALA A 63 10.69 0.50 10.85
N ASP A 64 10.50 -0.54 11.64
CA ASP A 64 10.09 -1.86 11.19
C ASP A 64 8.66 -2.11 11.66
N ILE A 65 7.74 -2.32 10.70
CA ILE A 65 6.32 -2.53 11.03
C ILE A 65 6.09 -3.80 11.85
N LEU A 66 7.03 -4.75 11.79
CA LEU A 66 6.96 -5.96 12.59
C LEU A 66 7.39 -5.73 14.05
N LYS A 67 7.91 -4.53 14.37
CA LYS A 67 8.46 -4.18 15.69
C LYS A 67 7.81 -2.90 16.22
N PRO A 68 6.68 -2.99 16.95
CA PRO A 68 5.95 -1.84 17.49
C PRO A 68 6.81 -0.82 18.23
N ALA A 69 7.80 -1.28 19.00
CA ALA A 69 8.72 -0.40 19.71
C ALA A 69 9.42 0.63 18.79
N THR A 70 9.57 0.33 17.50
CA THR A 70 10.20 1.21 16.52
C THR A 70 9.27 2.25 15.91
N TYR A 71 7.94 2.09 16.03
CA TYR A 71 6.97 3.02 15.41
C TYR A 71 5.89 3.60 16.34
N LYS A 72 5.54 2.93 17.45
CA LYS A 72 4.52 3.41 18.41
C LYS A 72 4.76 4.86 18.88
N PRO A 73 6.00 5.31 19.16
CA PRO A 73 6.23 6.70 19.55
C PRO A 73 5.72 7.73 18.53
N PHE A 74 5.66 7.38 17.25
CA PHE A 74 5.14 8.26 16.20
C PHE A 74 3.61 8.27 16.12
N LEU A 75 2.91 7.28 16.68
CA LEU A 75 1.44 7.19 16.62
C LEU A 75 0.77 8.19 17.58
N LYS A 76 1.44 8.56 18.68
CA LYS A 76 0.95 9.50 19.68
C LYS A 76 0.44 10.80 19.05
N GLU A 77 -0.74 11.23 19.46
CA GLU A 77 -1.38 12.47 18.99
C GLU A 77 -1.61 12.55 17.47
N SER A 78 -1.55 11.41 16.77
CA SER A 78 -1.82 11.37 15.34
C SER A 78 -3.32 11.42 15.09
N PHE A 79 -3.72 12.25 14.15
CA PHE A 79 -5.10 12.33 13.67
C PHE A 79 -5.45 11.11 12.80
N ALA A 80 -4.48 10.61 12.03
CA ALA A 80 -4.67 9.43 11.21
C ALA A 80 -3.39 8.60 11.03
N VAL A 81 -3.56 7.29 10.90
CA VAL A 81 -2.50 6.35 10.54
C VAL A 81 -2.87 5.67 9.22
N VAL A 82 -1.92 5.60 8.29
CA VAL A 82 -2.10 5.00 6.97
C VAL A 82 -1.17 3.81 6.81
N HIS A 83 -1.74 2.63 6.54
CA HIS A 83 -1.00 1.46 6.09
C HIS A 83 -1.00 1.39 4.57
N SER A 84 0.13 1.75 3.97
CA SER A 84 0.35 1.76 2.51
C SER A 84 1.33 0.68 2.03
N MET A 85 1.66 -0.26 2.92
CA MET A 85 2.61 -1.34 2.62
C MET A 85 1.92 -2.50 1.92
N GLY A 86 2.71 -3.21 1.13
CA GLY A 86 2.30 -4.46 0.51
C GLY A 86 3.40 -4.96 -0.41
N ILE A 87 3.42 -6.26 -0.63
CA ILE A 87 4.24 -6.89 -1.65
C ILE A 87 3.31 -7.39 -2.75
N LEU A 88 3.63 -7.06 -4.00
CA LEU A 88 2.91 -7.59 -5.16
C LEU A 88 3.38 -8.99 -5.53
N LEU A 89 4.64 -9.31 -5.22
CA LEU A 89 5.32 -10.55 -5.57
C LEU A 89 6.21 -10.99 -4.41
N GLU A 90 5.99 -12.21 -3.93
CA GLU A 90 6.84 -12.86 -2.91
C GLU A 90 8.24 -13.19 -3.48
N ALA A 91 9.24 -13.40 -2.61
CA ALA A 91 10.64 -13.54 -3.04
C ALA A 91 10.88 -14.72 -3.99
N ASP A 92 10.15 -15.83 -3.82
CA ASP A 92 10.22 -17.00 -4.71
C ASP A 92 9.89 -16.63 -6.16
N TYR A 93 8.92 -15.75 -6.38
CA TYR A 93 8.54 -15.32 -7.73
C TYR A 93 9.67 -14.57 -8.44
N LYS A 94 10.43 -13.78 -7.68
CA LYS A 94 11.64 -13.12 -8.20
C LYS A 94 12.73 -14.13 -8.51
N GLY A 95 12.83 -15.21 -7.72
CA GLY A 95 13.74 -16.33 -7.97
C GLY A 95 13.47 -17.01 -9.30
N ILE A 96 12.21 -17.24 -9.67
CA ILE A 96 11.81 -17.82 -10.97
C ILE A 96 12.20 -16.88 -12.13
N ILE A 97 11.86 -15.59 -12.04
CA ILE A 97 12.19 -14.61 -13.08
C ILE A 97 13.71 -14.47 -13.26
N GLN A 98 14.47 -14.62 -12.18
CA GLN A 98 15.93 -14.58 -12.20
C GLN A 98 16.58 -15.92 -12.60
N GLY A 99 15.78 -16.96 -12.90
CA GLY A 99 16.28 -18.30 -13.25
C GLY A 99 16.96 -19.06 -12.10
N ARG A 100 16.76 -18.61 -10.86
CA ARG A 100 17.35 -19.18 -9.63
C ARG A 100 16.51 -20.30 -9.01
N GLU A 101 15.22 -20.35 -9.31
CA GLU A 101 14.33 -21.43 -8.89
C GLU A 101 13.73 -22.15 -10.10
N SER A 102 13.39 -23.43 -9.92
CA SER A 102 12.68 -24.21 -10.93
C SER A 102 11.29 -23.60 -11.19
N VAL A 103 10.91 -23.53 -12.47
CA VAL A 103 9.60 -23.04 -12.90
C VAL A 103 8.47 -23.87 -12.27
N VAL A 104 8.68 -25.18 -12.07
CA VAL A 104 7.68 -26.09 -11.50
C VAL A 104 7.45 -25.81 -10.01
N SER A 105 8.52 -25.68 -9.21
CA SER A 105 8.41 -25.33 -7.78
C SER A 105 7.81 -23.94 -7.60
N GLY A 106 8.13 -23.03 -8.52
CA GLY A 106 7.58 -21.69 -8.56
C GLY A 106 6.07 -21.65 -8.78
N LEU A 107 5.56 -22.45 -9.72
CA LEU A 107 4.11 -22.59 -9.96
C LEU A 107 3.40 -23.26 -8.77
N GLN A 108 3.99 -24.29 -8.15
CA GLN A 108 3.42 -24.91 -6.95
C GLN A 108 3.28 -23.90 -5.80
N LYS A 109 4.33 -23.10 -5.54
CA LYS A 109 4.28 -22.04 -4.52
C LYS A 109 3.27 -20.94 -4.87
N PHE A 110 3.08 -20.65 -6.17
CA PHE A 110 2.12 -19.66 -6.64
C PHE A 110 0.67 -20.06 -6.35
N PHE A 111 0.30 -21.31 -6.66
CA PHE A 111 -1.04 -21.86 -6.48
C PHE A 111 -1.31 -22.42 -5.07
N ALA A 112 -0.34 -22.36 -4.15
CA ALA A 112 -0.57 -22.73 -2.77
C ALA A 112 -1.74 -21.89 -2.19
N PRO A 113 -2.73 -22.51 -1.52
CA PRO A 113 -3.96 -21.82 -1.11
C PRO A 113 -3.73 -20.77 -0.01
N SER A 114 -2.70 -20.97 0.82
CA SER A 114 -2.29 -20.04 1.87
C SER A 114 -0.81 -20.22 2.18
N ARG A 115 -0.22 -19.21 2.81
CA ARG A 115 1.12 -19.27 3.40
C ARG A 115 1.12 -18.85 4.87
N PRO A 116 2.12 -19.28 5.65
CA PRO A 116 2.30 -18.81 7.01
C PRO A 116 2.36 -17.28 7.08
N GLY A 117 1.49 -16.71 7.91
CA GLY A 117 1.58 -15.33 8.37
C GLY A 117 2.41 -15.23 9.65
N SER A 118 1.91 -14.49 10.63
CA SER A 118 2.49 -14.38 11.97
C SER A 118 1.77 -15.25 13.02
N GLN A 119 2.07 -15.02 14.30
CA GLN A 119 1.11 -15.31 15.37
C GLN A 119 -0.23 -14.60 15.09
N ASP A 120 -1.32 -15.07 15.72
CA ASP A 120 -2.62 -14.39 15.57
C ASP A 120 -2.46 -12.91 15.94
N PRO A 121 -2.62 -11.97 14.99
CA PRO A 121 -2.43 -10.57 15.28
C PRO A 121 -3.40 -10.08 16.36
N LEU A 122 -4.64 -10.56 16.36
CA LEU A 122 -5.66 -10.13 17.33
C LEU A 122 -5.33 -10.53 18.77
N GLY A 123 -4.61 -11.63 18.95
CA GLY A 123 -4.17 -12.11 20.25
C GLY A 123 -2.91 -11.41 20.80
N ARG A 124 -2.29 -10.49 20.04
CA ARG A 124 -1.08 -9.78 20.48
C ARG A 124 -1.37 -8.80 21.61
N GLN A 125 -0.43 -8.69 22.54
CA GLN A 125 -0.41 -7.62 23.51
C GLN A 125 0.11 -6.32 22.88
N GLU A 126 -0.25 -5.18 23.49
CA GLU A 126 0.26 -3.88 23.07
C GLU A 126 1.80 -3.90 23.03
N GLY A 127 2.36 -3.49 21.90
CA GLY A 127 3.80 -3.39 21.74
C GLY A 127 4.53 -4.71 21.44
N GLU A 128 3.83 -5.84 21.42
CA GLU A 128 4.43 -7.16 21.15
C GLU A 128 4.92 -7.29 19.70
N ASP A 129 6.13 -7.78 19.45
CA ASP A 129 6.62 -7.95 18.07
C ASP A 129 5.76 -8.91 17.24
N LEU A 130 5.60 -8.62 15.95
CA LEU A 130 4.94 -9.49 14.99
C LEU A 130 5.96 -10.50 14.44
N ILE A 131 5.85 -11.76 14.86
CA ILE A 131 6.83 -12.81 14.57
C ILE A 131 6.36 -13.61 13.36
N SER A 132 7.14 -13.60 12.29
CA SER A 132 6.90 -14.45 11.11
C SER A 132 6.96 -15.92 11.49
N LYS A 133 5.95 -16.71 11.09
CA LYS A 133 5.98 -18.18 11.17
C LYS A 133 6.68 -18.82 9.97
N GLU A 134 7.03 -18.04 8.96
CA GLU A 134 7.72 -18.54 7.77
C GLU A 134 9.21 -18.77 8.09
N ALA A 135 9.63 -20.04 8.07
CA ALA A 135 10.97 -20.47 8.46
C ALA A 135 12.10 -19.86 7.59
N SER A 136 11.78 -19.47 6.35
CA SER A 136 12.73 -18.83 5.43
C SER A 136 13.00 -17.35 5.75
N GLY A 137 12.22 -16.73 6.67
CA GLY A 137 12.26 -15.30 6.93
C GLY A 137 11.71 -14.45 5.76
N GLN A 138 11.13 -15.09 4.75
CA GLN A 138 10.51 -14.41 3.61
C GLN A 138 9.24 -13.69 4.02
N LEU A 139 9.01 -12.51 3.43
CA LEU A 139 7.75 -11.81 3.57
C LEU A 139 6.68 -12.48 2.70
N THR A 140 5.61 -12.95 3.34
CA THR A 140 4.41 -13.52 2.70
C THR A 140 3.32 -12.46 2.54
N TYR A 141 2.33 -12.72 1.69
CA TYR A 141 1.16 -11.86 1.61
C TYR A 141 0.41 -11.80 2.94
N GLU A 142 0.26 -12.92 3.64
CA GLU A 142 -0.40 -13.01 4.93
C GLU A 142 0.31 -12.12 5.95
N LEU A 143 1.64 -12.22 6.07
CA LEU A 143 2.40 -11.40 7.01
C LEU A 143 2.35 -9.90 6.64
N MET A 144 2.66 -9.56 5.38
CA MET A 144 2.86 -8.17 4.99
C MET A 144 1.55 -7.45 4.69
N ASN A 145 0.57 -8.10 4.05
CA ASN A 145 -0.67 -7.45 3.64
C ASN A 145 -1.73 -7.52 4.74
N ARG A 146 -1.86 -8.66 5.44
CA ARG A 146 -2.89 -8.87 6.47
C ARG A 146 -2.37 -8.56 7.86
N ASP A 147 -1.40 -9.33 8.34
CA ASP A 147 -1.04 -9.34 9.74
C ASP A 147 -0.40 -8.01 10.18
N SER A 148 0.49 -7.44 9.37
CA SER A 148 1.07 -6.12 9.67
C SER A 148 0.05 -4.98 9.65
N ALA A 149 -1.04 -5.12 8.88
CA ALA A 149 -2.10 -4.13 8.82
C ALA A 149 -2.98 -4.18 10.06
N VAL A 150 -3.36 -5.40 10.47
CA VAL A 150 -4.09 -5.63 11.73
C VAL A 150 -3.25 -5.18 12.93
N ALA A 151 -1.96 -5.56 12.95
CA ALA A 151 -1.03 -5.17 14.00
C ALA A 151 -0.93 -3.64 14.14
N LEU A 152 -0.71 -2.93 13.04
CA LEU A 152 -0.64 -1.46 13.08
C LEU A 152 -1.97 -0.83 13.50
N ALA A 153 -3.11 -1.40 13.07
CA ALA A 153 -4.41 -0.92 13.48
C ALA A 153 -4.64 -1.11 14.99
N GLN A 154 -4.22 -2.23 15.58
CA GLN A 154 -4.27 -2.43 17.04
C GLN A 154 -3.43 -1.38 17.76
N GLU A 155 -2.18 -1.15 17.34
CA GLU A 155 -1.33 -0.13 17.95
C GLU A 155 -1.93 1.27 17.80
N ALA A 156 -2.52 1.59 16.65
CA ALA A 156 -3.24 2.85 16.45
C ALA A 156 -4.46 2.97 17.38
N SER A 157 -5.17 1.87 17.62
CA SER A 157 -6.29 1.82 18.56
C SER A 157 -5.83 2.03 20.01
N TYR A 158 -4.73 1.38 20.43
CA TYR A 158 -4.16 1.57 21.77
C TYR A 158 -3.69 3.01 22.02
N ASP A 159 -3.12 3.65 21.00
CA ASP A 159 -2.72 5.07 21.02
C ASP A 159 -3.88 6.04 20.72
N HIS A 160 -5.13 5.55 20.68
CA HIS A 160 -6.37 6.34 20.49
C HIS A 160 -6.38 7.20 19.22
N VAL A 161 -5.77 6.71 18.14
CA VAL A 161 -5.77 7.37 16.84
C VAL A 161 -7.20 7.38 16.27
N PRO A 162 -7.79 8.53 15.90
CA PRO A 162 -9.18 8.57 15.45
C PRO A 162 -9.46 7.84 14.13
N THR A 163 -8.50 7.87 13.20
CA THR A 163 -8.70 7.39 11.82
C THR A 163 -7.61 6.41 11.40
N PHE A 164 -8.02 5.27 10.86
CA PHE A 164 -7.11 4.30 10.27
C PHE A 164 -7.42 4.11 8.79
N VAL A 165 -6.42 4.24 7.94
CA VAL A 165 -6.55 4.03 6.50
C VAL A 165 -5.73 2.83 6.08
N PHE A 166 -6.35 1.91 5.35
CA PHE A 166 -5.66 0.76 4.77
C PHE A 166 -5.76 0.78 3.26
N ILE A 167 -4.60 0.69 2.60
CA ILE A 167 -4.52 0.55 1.15
C ILE A 167 -4.70 -0.93 0.79
N SER A 168 -5.89 -1.24 0.29
CA SER A 168 -6.30 -2.53 -0.25
C SER A 168 -6.14 -2.55 -1.78
N ALA A 169 -6.94 -3.34 -2.48
CA ALA A 169 -7.00 -3.41 -3.93
C ALA A 169 -8.43 -3.65 -4.41
N ALA A 170 -8.80 -3.15 -5.60
CA ALA A 170 -10.09 -3.47 -6.22
C ALA A 170 -10.17 -4.92 -6.73
N GLY A 171 -9.02 -5.55 -7.00
CA GLY A 171 -8.92 -6.79 -7.79
C GLY A 171 -8.86 -6.48 -9.29
N GLY A 172 -8.85 -7.53 -10.13
CA GLY A 172 -8.93 -7.38 -11.59
C GLY A 172 -7.68 -6.85 -12.30
N ALA A 173 -6.55 -6.75 -11.59
CA ALA A 173 -5.26 -6.45 -12.21
C ALA A 173 -4.64 -7.75 -12.82
N PRO A 174 -4.09 -7.70 -14.05
CA PRO A 174 -3.46 -8.84 -14.69
C PRO A 174 -2.32 -9.37 -13.84
N VAL A 175 -2.18 -10.69 -13.80
CA VAL A 175 -1.01 -11.38 -13.20
C VAL A 175 -0.92 -11.18 -11.67
N VAL A 176 -1.92 -10.59 -11.02
CA VAL A 176 -1.98 -10.49 -9.56
C VAL A 176 -2.56 -11.77 -8.97
N PRO A 177 -1.85 -12.46 -8.06
CA PRO A 177 -2.37 -13.68 -7.43
C PRO A 177 -3.64 -13.41 -6.64
N GLU A 178 -4.59 -14.35 -6.64
CA GLU A 178 -5.81 -14.23 -5.84
C GLU A 178 -5.48 -14.01 -4.35
N ARG A 179 -4.49 -14.73 -3.81
CA ARG A 179 -3.99 -14.58 -2.44
C ARG A 179 -3.57 -13.16 -2.07
N TYR A 180 -3.04 -12.39 -3.02
CA TYR A 180 -2.70 -10.99 -2.77
C TYR A 180 -3.98 -10.19 -2.47
N VAL A 181 -5.05 -10.42 -3.21
CA VAL A 181 -6.33 -9.70 -3.02
C VAL A 181 -7.05 -10.21 -1.77
N THR A 182 -7.11 -11.53 -1.56
CA THR A 182 -7.80 -12.11 -0.40
C THR A 182 -7.13 -11.72 0.90
N SER A 183 -5.79 -11.76 1.00
CA SER A 183 -5.07 -11.28 2.20
C SER A 183 -5.38 -9.82 2.55
N LYS A 184 -5.53 -8.94 1.55
CA LYS A 184 -5.99 -7.56 1.76
C LYS A 184 -7.45 -7.52 2.24
N ARG A 185 -8.34 -8.34 1.67
CA ARG A 185 -9.75 -8.42 2.10
C ARG A 185 -9.92 -8.95 3.53
N ASP A 186 -9.12 -9.93 3.91
CA ASP A 186 -9.10 -10.48 5.27
C ASP A 186 -8.71 -9.38 6.27
N ALA A 187 -7.71 -8.56 5.93
CA ALA A 187 -7.30 -7.43 6.77
C ALA A 187 -8.45 -6.44 6.98
N GLU A 188 -9.18 -6.08 5.91
CA GLU A 188 -10.34 -5.20 5.99
C GLU A 188 -11.40 -5.76 6.94
N ALA A 189 -11.74 -7.04 6.79
CA ALA A 189 -12.76 -7.71 7.60
C ALA A 189 -12.35 -7.79 9.08
N VAL A 190 -11.09 -8.11 9.36
CA VAL A 190 -10.56 -8.19 10.73
C VAL A 190 -10.59 -6.81 11.38
N ILE A 191 -10.09 -5.78 10.70
CA ILE A 191 -10.04 -4.42 11.23
C ILE A 191 -11.47 -3.90 11.47
N SER A 192 -12.38 -4.04 10.51
CA SER A 192 -13.75 -3.52 10.65
C SER A 192 -14.55 -4.20 11.75
N SER A 193 -14.30 -5.49 12.01
CA SER A 193 -15.09 -6.27 12.95
C SER A 193 -14.55 -6.23 14.38
N ASN A 194 -13.25 -6.02 14.55
CA ASN A 194 -12.60 -6.11 15.86
C ASN A 194 -12.11 -4.77 16.41
N LEU A 195 -12.03 -3.72 15.59
CA LEU A 195 -11.56 -2.39 15.99
C LEU A 195 -12.61 -1.30 15.67
N PRO A 196 -13.82 -1.39 16.26
CA PRO A 196 -14.94 -0.50 15.92
C PRO A 196 -14.73 0.97 16.31
N ASP A 197 -13.84 1.24 17.28
CA ASP A 197 -13.51 2.59 17.73
C ASP A 197 -12.67 3.37 16.71
N LEU A 198 -12.01 2.67 15.79
CA LEU A 198 -11.28 3.28 14.69
C LEU A 198 -12.24 3.62 13.54
N ARG A 199 -12.27 4.90 13.13
CA ARG A 199 -12.84 5.25 11.83
C ARG A 199 -11.95 4.68 10.73
N SER A 200 -12.33 3.48 10.28
CA SER A 200 -11.56 2.72 9.29
C SER A 200 -11.96 3.07 7.87
N ILE A 201 -10.98 3.36 7.01
CA ILE A 201 -11.16 3.67 5.58
C ILE A 201 -10.35 2.67 4.75
N PHE A 202 -11.01 1.94 3.86
CA PHE A 202 -10.40 0.91 3.02
C PHE A 202 -10.34 1.38 1.57
N ILE A 203 -9.18 1.88 1.15
CA ILE A 203 -8.98 2.39 -0.22
C ILE A 203 -8.70 1.21 -1.13
N ARG A 204 -9.56 0.98 -2.14
CA ARG A 204 -9.44 -0.13 -3.10
C ARG A 204 -9.09 0.41 -4.49
N PRO A 205 -7.83 0.83 -4.75
CA PRO A 205 -7.42 1.30 -6.06
C PRO A 205 -7.38 0.14 -7.07
N THR A 206 -7.49 0.47 -8.35
CA THR A 206 -7.08 -0.42 -9.44
C THR A 206 -5.55 -0.42 -9.59
N PHE A 207 -5.01 -1.02 -10.65
CA PHE A 207 -3.59 -0.93 -10.96
C PHE A 207 -3.14 0.55 -11.00
N MET A 208 -2.09 0.87 -10.24
CA MET A 208 -1.56 2.23 -10.16
C MET A 208 -0.34 2.42 -11.06
N TYR A 209 -0.28 3.54 -11.76
CA TYR A 209 0.85 3.87 -12.63
C TYR A 209 1.38 5.29 -12.36
N ASP A 210 2.64 5.49 -12.75
CA ASP A 210 3.30 6.79 -12.82
C ASP A 210 4.27 6.79 -14.01
N SER A 211 4.40 7.92 -14.69
CA SER A 211 5.34 8.07 -15.81
C SER A 211 6.79 8.14 -15.34
N SER A 212 7.01 8.51 -14.08
CA SER A 212 8.36 8.59 -13.49
C SER A 212 9.02 7.23 -13.25
N ARG A 213 8.25 6.14 -13.24
CA ARG A 213 8.74 4.79 -12.99
C ARG A 213 8.88 3.98 -14.27
N LYS A 214 10.13 3.62 -14.59
CA LYS A 214 10.53 2.88 -15.80
C LYS A 214 9.79 1.55 -15.99
N LEU A 215 9.32 0.91 -14.91
CA LEU A 215 8.70 -0.43 -14.96
C LEU A 215 7.17 -0.43 -14.80
N THR A 216 6.56 0.60 -14.20
CA THR A 216 5.10 0.60 -13.97
C THR A 216 4.31 0.82 -15.23
N LEU A 217 4.82 1.63 -16.16
CA LEU A 217 4.13 1.93 -17.41
C LEU A 217 4.17 0.76 -18.40
N PRO A 218 5.31 0.07 -18.61
CA PRO A 218 5.31 -1.22 -19.30
C PRO A 218 4.34 -2.20 -18.65
N LEU A 219 4.36 -2.43 -17.33
CA LEU A 219 3.42 -3.35 -16.69
C LEU A 219 1.94 -2.93 -16.86
N ALA A 220 1.63 -1.64 -16.72
CA ALA A 220 0.27 -1.09 -16.94
C ALA A 220 -0.22 -1.29 -18.38
N LEU A 221 0.72 -1.25 -19.34
CA LEU A 221 0.47 -1.35 -20.78
C LEU A 221 0.80 -2.76 -21.34
N GLY A 222 1.12 -3.74 -20.49
CA GLY A 222 1.38 -5.13 -20.92
C GLY A 222 2.77 -5.42 -21.48
N GLY A 223 3.80 -4.72 -21.01
CA GLY A 223 5.17 -4.75 -21.46
C GLY A 223 5.90 -6.07 -21.20
N ILE A 224 5.48 -7.13 -21.87
CA ILE A 224 6.42 -8.03 -22.52
C ILE A 224 6.81 -7.35 -23.84
N VAL A 225 7.88 -6.54 -23.81
CA VAL A 225 8.64 -6.31 -25.03
C VAL A 225 9.49 -7.56 -25.23
N GLY A 226 8.91 -8.53 -25.93
CA GLY A 226 9.63 -9.62 -26.55
C GLY A 226 9.16 -9.67 -27.99
N SER A 227 10.06 -9.40 -28.93
CA SER A 227 9.84 -9.54 -30.38
C SER A 227 9.39 -10.94 -30.83
N GLU A 228 9.21 -11.87 -29.89
CA GLU A 228 8.82 -13.28 -30.07
C GLU A 228 7.33 -13.56 -29.76
N VAL A 229 6.59 -12.63 -29.13
CA VAL A 229 5.19 -12.92 -28.75
C VAL A 229 4.22 -12.78 -29.92
N ASN A 230 4.57 -11.96 -30.93
CA ASN A 230 3.75 -11.79 -32.13
C ASN A 230 3.71 -13.05 -33.01
N THR A 231 4.75 -13.87 -32.95
CA THR A 231 4.86 -15.14 -33.67
C THR A 231 4.23 -16.31 -32.91
N LEU A 232 4.15 -16.26 -31.57
CA LEU A 232 3.66 -17.39 -30.76
C LEU A 232 2.15 -17.35 -30.48
N LEU A 233 1.49 -16.19 -30.52
CA LEU A 233 0.08 -16.03 -30.09
C LEU A 233 -0.91 -15.62 -31.18
N GLY A 234 -0.57 -15.85 -32.45
CA GLY A 234 -1.55 -15.95 -33.55
C GLY A 234 -2.60 -14.84 -33.63
N GLY A 235 -2.21 -13.57 -33.41
CA GLY A 235 -3.02 -12.39 -33.70
C GLY A 235 -4.41 -12.30 -33.04
N ARG A 236 -4.66 -12.98 -31.90
CA ARG A 236 -6.03 -13.08 -31.32
C ARG A 236 -6.21 -12.67 -29.86
N LEU A 237 -5.17 -12.17 -29.18
CA LEU A 237 -5.31 -11.69 -27.80
C LEU A 237 -5.25 -10.16 -27.75
N SER A 238 -6.43 -9.54 -27.77
CA SER A 238 -6.61 -8.16 -27.31
C SER A 238 -6.28 -8.11 -25.82
N PHE A 239 -5.01 -7.89 -25.50
CA PHE A 239 -4.50 -7.71 -24.14
C PHE A 239 -5.27 -6.63 -23.35
N LEU A 240 -5.90 -5.69 -24.04
CA LEU A 240 -6.84 -4.71 -23.48
C LEU A 240 -8.06 -5.35 -22.78
N GLY A 241 -8.42 -6.59 -23.14
CA GLY A 241 -9.55 -7.34 -22.57
C GLY A 241 -9.26 -8.08 -21.26
N MET A 242 -8.00 -8.18 -20.82
CA MET A 242 -7.67 -8.77 -19.49
C MET A 242 -7.79 -7.76 -18.34
N MET A 243 -7.77 -6.45 -18.64
CA MET A 243 -7.98 -5.39 -17.65
C MET A 243 -9.48 -5.12 -17.50
N THR A 244 -10.10 -5.64 -16.44
CA THR A 244 -11.53 -5.36 -16.20
C THR A 244 -11.78 -3.93 -15.69
N ALA A 245 -10.73 -3.23 -15.25
CA ALA A 245 -10.83 -1.88 -14.69
C ALA A 245 -9.68 -0.95 -15.14
N LYS A 246 -10.01 0.32 -15.38
CA LYS A 246 -9.09 1.40 -15.77
C LYS A 246 -7.98 1.60 -14.73
N PRO A 247 -6.68 1.62 -15.13
CA PRO A 247 -5.58 2.01 -14.24
C PRO A 247 -5.73 3.43 -13.68
N LEU A 248 -5.34 3.63 -12.43
CA LEU A 248 -5.36 4.94 -11.78
C LEU A 248 -3.96 5.54 -11.71
N ASN A 249 -3.86 6.84 -11.93
CA ASN A 249 -2.61 7.54 -11.67
C ASN A 249 -2.36 7.57 -10.15
N VAL A 250 -1.14 7.24 -9.73
CA VAL A 250 -0.80 7.16 -8.29
C VAL A 250 -1.01 8.50 -7.55
N ASN A 251 -0.89 9.65 -8.23
CA ASN A 251 -1.15 10.95 -7.63
C ASN A 251 -2.65 11.13 -7.31
N ILE A 252 -3.54 10.62 -8.15
CA ILE A 252 -5.01 10.64 -7.91
C ILE A 252 -5.32 9.84 -6.64
N VAL A 253 -4.72 8.66 -6.49
CA VAL A 253 -4.94 7.83 -5.30
C VAL A 253 -4.38 8.50 -4.04
N GLY A 254 -3.19 9.09 -4.12
CA GLY A 254 -2.60 9.84 -3.00
C GLY A 254 -3.47 11.01 -2.54
N GLU A 255 -4.02 11.78 -3.48
CA GLU A 255 -4.93 12.89 -3.20
C GLU A 255 -6.23 12.41 -2.56
N ALA A 256 -6.83 11.35 -3.13
CA ALA A 256 -8.08 10.78 -2.61
C ALA A 256 -7.94 10.27 -1.17
N VAL A 257 -6.80 9.67 -0.82
CA VAL A 257 -6.51 9.23 0.55
C VAL A 257 -6.53 10.42 1.51
N VAL A 258 -5.87 11.51 1.15
CA VAL A 258 -5.80 12.71 2.00
C VAL A 258 -7.15 13.40 2.11
N GLU A 259 -7.93 13.46 1.02
CA GLU A 259 -9.31 13.96 1.08
C GLU A 259 -10.21 13.08 1.95
N ALA A 260 -10.12 11.75 1.84
CA ALA A 260 -10.86 10.82 2.68
C ALA A 260 -10.53 10.98 4.18
N ILE A 261 -9.25 11.17 4.53
CA ILE A 261 -8.84 11.42 5.91
C ILE A 261 -9.47 12.72 6.43
N GLY A 262 -9.48 13.77 5.60
CA GLY A 262 -9.98 15.10 5.97
C GLY A 262 -11.50 15.25 5.98
N ASP A 263 -12.22 14.26 5.46
CA ASP A 263 -13.68 14.23 5.36
C ASP A 263 -14.23 13.24 6.40
N ASP A 264 -14.89 13.77 7.44
CA ASP A 264 -15.33 12.97 8.59
C ASP A 264 -16.47 11.99 8.22
N ASP A 265 -17.15 12.22 7.10
CA ASP A 265 -18.23 11.35 6.60
C ASP A 265 -17.70 10.11 5.86
N VAL A 266 -16.42 10.12 5.45
CA VAL A 266 -15.82 9.00 4.71
C VAL A 266 -15.40 7.90 5.69
N LYS A 267 -16.03 6.73 5.56
CA LYS A 267 -15.69 5.50 6.29
C LYS A 267 -15.99 4.25 5.46
N GLY A 268 -15.36 3.14 5.81
CA GLY A 268 -15.52 1.87 5.12
C GLY A 268 -14.84 1.85 3.75
N VAL A 269 -15.45 1.13 2.80
CA VAL A 269 -14.84 0.86 1.50
C VAL A 269 -14.92 2.05 0.55
N VAL A 270 -13.77 2.48 0.02
CA VAL A 270 -13.66 3.48 -1.03
C VAL A 270 -13.18 2.81 -2.32
N GLY A 271 -14.13 2.53 -3.22
CA GLY A 271 -13.87 1.93 -4.52
C GLY A 271 -13.35 2.92 -5.58
N PRO A 272 -12.95 2.43 -6.77
CA PRO A 272 -12.29 3.24 -7.80
C PRO A 272 -13.03 4.53 -8.20
N LYS A 273 -14.36 4.47 -8.37
CA LYS A 273 -15.17 5.65 -8.70
C LYS A 273 -15.11 6.71 -7.59
N ASN A 274 -15.21 6.29 -6.33
CA ASN A 274 -15.15 7.21 -5.19
C ASN A 274 -13.74 7.80 -5.01
N ILE A 275 -12.68 7.03 -5.34
CA ILE A 275 -11.31 7.54 -5.37
C ILE A 275 -11.19 8.72 -6.37
N GLU A 276 -11.68 8.57 -7.60
CA GLU A 276 -11.65 9.66 -8.60
C GLU A 276 -12.47 10.89 -8.13
N THR A 277 -13.64 10.66 -7.52
CA THR A 277 -14.48 11.73 -6.96
C THR A 277 -13.76 12.50 -5.83
N LEU A 278 -13.17 11.79 -4.87
CA LEU A 278 -12.44 12.38 -3.75
C LEU A 278 -11.21 13.16 -4.22
N ALA A 279 -10.44 12.61 -5.18
CA ALA A 279 -9.31 13.31 -5.77
C ALA A 279 -9.74 14.62 -6.47
N THR A 280 -10.87 14.59 -7.18
CA THR A 280 -11.42 15.78 -7.84
C THR A 280 -11.85 16.83 -6.80
N LYS A 281 -12.43 16.40 -5.68
CA LYS A 281 -12.79 17.28 -4.56
C LYS A 281 -11.55 17.93 -3.94
N GLY A 282 -10.51 17.15 -3.66
CA GLY A 282 -9.23 17.66 -3.13
C GLY A 282 -8.56 18.67 -4.07
N TRP A 283 -8.50 18.37 -5.38
CA TRP A 283 -7.96 19.27 -6.38
C TRP A 283 -8.69 20.62 -6.45
N ARG A 284 -10.02 20.61 -6.47
CA ARG A 284 -10.83 21.85 -6.45
C ARG A 284 -10.56 22.68 -5.20
N ARG A 285 -10.35 22.04 -4.05
CA ARG A 285 -10.02 22.72 -2.79
C ARG A 285 -8.68 23.45 -2.88
N SER A 286 -7.68 22.89 -3.56
CA SER A 286 -6.37 23.52 -3.72
C SER A 286 -6.35 24.73 -4.68
N MET A 287 -7.43 24.96 -5.44
CA MET A 287 -7.57 26.09 -6.36
C MET A 287 -8.27 27.31 -5.76
N LEU A 288 -8.86 27.14 -4.57
CA LEU A 288 -9.56 28.17 -3.81
C LEU A 288 -8.66 28.71 -2.70
#